data_AF-A0A3B8JQV3-F1
#
_entry.id   AF-A0A3B8JQV3-F1
#
_cell.length_a   1.000
_cell.length_b   1.000
_cell.length_c   1.000
_cell.angle_alpha   90.00
_cell.angle_beta   90.00
_cell.angle_gamma   90.00
#
_symmetry.space_group_name_H-M   'P 1'
#
loop_
_entity.id
_entity.type
_entity.pdbx_description
1 polymer ?
#
loop_
_entity_poly.entity_id
_entity_poly.type
_entity_poly.pdbx_seq_one_letter_code
_entity_poly.pdbx_strand_id
1 'polypeptide(L)'
;MFFPGIGQIYSGKVIKGCIFIVIQVLLYFVSLGLLISSEINMIGLIILFIAINVLILVVSCLDAYKNANNINFETTRKRNKDPWRSVFLSRIIPGLGHLYIGKKTVGLLLLIIWGVSLIIPLISILLLILSPFVIYNSYIAAPVQREPTKKTIISIAIKRF
;
A
#
# COMPACT_ATOMS: atom_id res chain seq x y z
N MET A 1 -10.78 -2.08 2.87
CA MET A 1 -11.82 -1.19 2.35
C MET A 1 -13.10 -2.01 2.28
N PHE A 2 -14.09 -1.75 3.15
CA PHE A 2 -15.12 -2.73 3.53
C PHE A 2 -16.38 -2.75 2.65
N PHE A 3 -16.48 -1.90 1.62
CA PHE A 3 -17.69 -1.81 0.79
C PHE A 3 -17.42 -2.32 -0.65
N PRO A 4 -18.24 -3.26 -1.16
CA PRO A 4 -18.12 -3.75 -2.54
C PRO A 4 -18.18 -2.62 -3.57
N GLY A 5 -17.39 -2.73 -4.64
CA GLY A 5 -17.40 -1.79 -5.76
C GLY A 5 -16.43 -0.61 -5.63
N ILE A 6 -16.07 -0.19 -4.43
CA ILE A 6 -15.17 0.96 -4.25
C ILE A 6 -13.79 0.70 -4.88
N GLY A 7 -13.19 -0.48 -4.67
CA GLY A 7 -11.90 -0.83 -5.25
C GLY A 7 -11.86 -0.76 -6.80
N GLN A 8 -12.99 -0.99 -7.46
CA GLN A 8 -13.09 -0.87 -8.92
C GLN A 8 -13.12 0.59 -9.37
N ILE A 9 -13.78 1.48 -8.61
CA ILE A 9 -13.75 2.93 -8.86
C ILE A 9 -12.32 3.46 -8.71
N TYR A 10 -11.60 3.04 -7.66
CA TYR A 10 -10.20 3.43 -7.45
C TYR A 10 -9.25 2.95 -8.54
N SER A 11 -9.53 1.80 -9.16
CA SER A 11 -8.75 1.28 -10.30
C SER A 11 -9.19 1.88 -11.64
N GLY A 12 -10.02 2.92 -11.64
CA GLY A 12 -10.50 3.62 -12.83
C GLY A 12 -11.68 2.94 -13.54
N LYS A 13 -12.16 1.79 -13.06
CA LYS A 13 -13.30 1.05 -13.61
C LYS A 13 -14.60 1.48 -12.94
N VAL A 14 -14.96 2.76 -13.13
CA VAL A 14 -16.10 3.42 -12.46
C VAL A 14 -17.41 2.67 -12.70
N ILE A 15 -17.70 2.26 -13.95
CA ILE A 15 -18.94 1.55 -14.30
C ILE A 15 -19.07 0.23 -13.52
N LYS A 16 -18.01 -0.57 -13.45
CA LYS A 16 -18.02 -1.83 -12.69
C LYS A 16 -18.26 -1.57 -11.20
N GLY A 17 -17.57 -0.57 -10.64
CA GLY A 17 -17.78 -0.16 -9.26
C GLY A 17 -19.23 0.22 -8.96
N CYS A 18 -19.84 1.04 -9.82
CA CYS A 18 -21.24 1.42 -9.70
C CYS A 18 -22.18 0.21 -9.76
N ILE A 19 -21.92 -0.77 -10.64
CA ILE A 19 -22.73 -2.00 -10.72
C ILE A 19 -22.71 -2.76 -9.38
N PHE A 20 -21.54 -2.96 -8.78
CA PHE A 20 -21.43 -3.64 -7.48
C PHE A 20 -22.16 -2.89 -6.37
N ILE A 21 -22.08 -1.55 -6.37
CA ILE A 21 -22.80 -0.71 -5.40
C ILE A 21 -24.32 -0.84 -5.59
N VAL A 22 -24.80 -0.77 -6.83
CA VAL A 22 -26.24 -0.88 -7.14
C VAL A 22 -26.78 -2.26 -6.73
N ILE A 23 -26.07 -3.34 -7.06
CA ILE A 23 -26.43 -4.71 -6.65
C ILE A 23 -26.52 -4.80 -5.11
N GLN A 24 -25.55 -4.21 -4.42
CA GLN A 24 -25.50 -4.22 -2.96
C GLN A 24 -26.68 -3.48 -2.34
N VAL A 25 -27.02 -2.31 -2.87
CA VAL A 25 -28.17 -1.50 -2.42
C VAL A 25 -29.49 -2.24 -2.69
N LEU A 26 -29.65 -2.85 -3.87
CA LEU A 26 -30.84 -3.64 -4.20
C LEU A 26 -31.02 -4.83 -3.26
N LEU A 27 -29.94 -5.54 -2.91
CA LEU A 27 -29.97 -6.64 -1.95
C LEU A 27 -30.42 -6.18 -0.56
N TYR A 28 -30.03 -4.98 -0.12
CA TYR A 28 -30.51 -4.41 1.14
C TYR A 28 -32.00 -4.10 1.10
N PHE A 29 -32.51 -3.53 0.01
CA PHE A 29 -33.94 -3.30 -0.16
C PHE A 29 -34.76 -4.59 -0.19
N VAL A 30 -34.28 -5.62 -0.91
CA VAL A 30 -34.93 -6.93 -0.96
C VAL A 30 -34.92 -7.59 0.43
N SER A 31 -33.80 -7.52 1.15
CA SER A 31 -33.69 -8.08 2.50
C SER A 31 -34.65 -7.40 3.48
N LEU A 32 -34.83 -6.08 3.38
CA LEU A 32 -35.79 -5.35 4.22
C LEU A 32 -37.25 -5.72 3.87
N GLY A 33 -37.56 -5.86 2.57
CA GLY A 33 -38.89 -6.29 2.13
C GLY A 33 -39.26 -7.68 2.65
N LEU A 34 -38.32 -8.63 2.62
CA LEU A 34 -38.52 -10.00 3.12
C LEU A 34 -38.69 -10.07 4.64
N LEU A 35 -38.11 -9.14 5.40
CA LEU A 35 -38.30 -9.05 6.85
C LEU A 35 -39.70 -8.57 7.23
N ILE A 36 -40.33 -7.72 6.40
CA ILE A 36 -41.67 -7.16 6.66
C ILE A 36 -42.77 -8.18 6.34
N SER A 37 -42.56 -9.03 5.33
CA SER A 37 -43.54 -10.02 4.87
C SER A 37 -43.55 -11.33 5.67
N SER A 38 -43.09 -11.32 6.94
CA SER A 38 -42.57 -12.51 7.63
C SER A 38 -43.60 -13.63 7.90
N GLU A 39 -43.71 -14.57 6.96
CA GLU A 39 -44.18 -15.96 7.19
C GLU A 39 -43.00 -16.98 7.25
N ILE A 40 -41.78 -16.54 6.94
CA ILE A 40 -40.57 -17.39 6.80
C ILE A 40 -39.68 -17.28 8.06
N ASN A 41 -38.91 -18.34 8.37
CA ASN A 41 -37.95 -18.38 9.48
C ASN A 41 -36.91 -17.24 9.41
N MET A 42 -37.04 -16.25 10.29
CA MET A 42 -36.20 -15.04 10.32
C MET A 42 -34.71 -15.33 10.51
N ILE A 43 -34.35 -16.34 11.31
CA ILE A 43 -32.94 -16.66 11.59
C ILE A 43 -32.24 -17.15 10.32
N GLY A 44 -32.91 -17.97 9.51
CA GLY A 44 -32.37 -18.48 8.25
C GLY A 44 -32.12 -17.37 7.23
N LEU A 45 -33.03 -16.38 7.16
CA LEU A 45 -32.90 -15.23 6.27
C LEU A 45 -31.71 -14.34 6.65
N ILE A 46 -31.50 -14.09 7.95
CA ILE A 46 -30.37 -13.29 8.43
C ILE A 46 -29.03 -13.98 8.10
N ILE A 47 -28.93 -15.29 8.32
CA ILE A 47 -27.71 -16.06 8.01
C ILE A 47 -27.43 -16.04 6.51
N LEU A 48 -28.45 -16.26 5.68
CA LEU A 48 -28.33 -16.23 4.23
C LEU A 48 -27.90 -14.84 3.73
N PHE A 49 -28.48 -13.79 4.29
CA PHE A 49 -28.12 -12.41 3.97
C PHE A 49 -26.65 -12.13 4.28
N ILE A 50 -26.18 -12.49 5.47
CA ILE A 50 -24.77 -12.33 5.85
C ILE A 50 -23.86 -13.12 4.91
N ALA A 51 -24.20 -14.37 4.59
CA ALA A 51 -23.42 -15.22 3.70
C ALA A 51 -23.30 -14.60 2.29
N ILE A 52 -24.39 -14.10 1.72
CA ILE A 52 -24.41 -13.44 0.41
C ILE A 52 -23.54 -12.18 0.41
N ASN A 53 -23.63 -11.35 1.46
CA ASN A 53 -22.81 -10.14 1.62
C ASN A 53 -21.31 -10.45 1.64
N VAL A 54 -20.92 -11.47 2.41
CA VAL A 54 -19.52 -11.92 2.48
C VAL A 54 -19.04 -12.42 1.12
N LEU A 55 -19.87 -13.20 0.40
CA LEU A 55 -19.51 -13.72 -0.91
C LEU A 55 -19.28 -12.60 -1.94
N ILE A 56 -20.16 -11.59 -1.96
CA ILE A 56 -20.01 -10.42 -2.83
C ILE A 56 -18.74 -9.63 -2.49
N LEU A 57 -18.43 -9.45 -1.20
CA LEU A 57 -17.21 -8.79 -0.76
C LEU A 57 -15.96 -9.52 -1.27
N VAL A 58 -15.93 -10.85 -1.16
CA VAL A 58 -14.82 -11.69 -1.63
C VAL A 58 -14.66 -11.55 -3.16
N VAL A 59 -15.75 -11.68 -3.92
CA VAL A 59 -15.72 -11.55 -5.39
C VAL A 59 -15.25 -10.15 -5.80
N SER A 60 -15.77 -9.09 -5.16
CA SER A 60 -15.36 -7.71 -5.44
C SER A 60 -13.88 -7.48 -5.14
N CYS A 61 -13.36 -8.04 -4.05
CA CYS A 61 -11.95 -7.94 -3.69
C CYS A 61 -11.05 -8.64 -4.72
N LEU A 62 -11.43 -9.85 -5.15
CA LEU A 62 -10.70 -10.60 -6.16
C LEU A 62 -10.70 -9.89 -7.52
N ASP A 63 -11.84 -9.33 -7.95
CA ASP A 63 -11.92 -8.59 -9.21
C ASP A 63 -11.12 -7.28 -9.14
N ALA A 64 -11.20 -6.54 -8.03
CA ALA A 64 -10.39 -5.35 -7.82
C ALA A 64 -8.89 -5.67 -7.84
N TYR A 65 -8.45 -6.77 -7.22
CA TYR A 65 -7.05 -7.20 -7.24
C TYR A 65 -6.56 -7.52 -8.66
N LYS A 66 -7.33 -8.31 -9.42
CA LYS A 66 -6.99 -8.65 -10.82
C LYS A 66 -6.92 -7.40 -11.70
N ASN A 67 -7.78 -6.43 -11.45
CA ASN A 67 -7.93 -5.24 -12.29
C ASN A 67 -7.02 -4.07 -11.90
N ALA A 68 -6.61 -3.94 -10.64
CA ALA A 68 -5.68 -2.91 -10.19
C ALA A 68 -4.26 -3.14 -10.72
N ASN A 69 -3.89 -4.40 -10.95
CA ASN A 69 -2.61 -4.77 -11.50
C ASN A 69 -2.62 -4.73 -13.03
N ASN A 70 -2.39 -3.53 -13.60
CA ASN A 70 -1.99 -3.44 -15.00
C ASN A 70 -0.72 -4.28 -15.20
N ILE A 71 -0.70 -5.16 -16.21
CA ILE A 71 0.45 -6.03 -16.52
C ILE A 71 1.74 -5.20 -16.63
N ASN A 72 1.66 -3.97 -17.14
CA ASN A 72 2.77 -3.02 -17.22
C ASN A 72 3.29 -2.56 -15.85
N PHE A 73 2.39 -2.37 -14.87
CA PHE A 73 2.78 -2.02 -13.50
C PHE A 73 3.43 -3.21 -12.79
N GLU A 74 2.86 -4.41 -12.88
CA GLU A 74 3.44 -5.61 -12.27
C GLU A 74 4.78 -6.02 -12.91
N THR A 75 4.92 -5.91 -14.23
CA THR A 75 6.20 -6.15 -14.90
C THR A 75 7.25 -5.13 -14.46
N THR A 76 6.89 -3.84 -14.38
CA THR A 76 7.79 -2.79 -13.86
C THR A 76 8.16 -3.04 -12.40
N ARG A 77 7.21 -3.45 -11.56
CA ARG A 77 7.41 -3.76 -10.13
C ARG A 77 8.29 -4.99 -9.92
N LYS A 78 8.14 -6.03 -10.75
CA LYS A 78 8.95 -7.27 -10.66
C LYS A 78 10.34 -7.11 -11.26
N ARG A 79 10.48 -6.31 -12.32
CA ARG A 79 11.76 -6.09 -13.01
C ARG A 79 12.69 -5.14 -12.26
N ASN A 80 12.12 -4.15 -11.57
CA ASN A 80 12.89 -3.12 -10.89
C ASN A 80 12.85 -3.27 -9.38
N LYS A 81 13.91 -2.78 -8.74
CA LYS A 81 14.03 -2.78 -7.27
C LYS A 81 13.09 -1.75 -6.66
N ASP A 82 12.46 -2.13 -5.55
CA ASP A 82 11.41 -1.32 -4.95
C ASP A 82 11.97 -0.12 -4.16
N PRO A 83 11.50 1.12 -4.42
CA PRO A 83 12.00 2.32 -3.76
C PRO A 83 11.66 2.37 -2.27
N TRP A 84 10.48 1.88 -1.89
CA TRP A 84 10.06 1.87 -0.49
C TRP A 84 10.82 0.82 0.30
N ARG A 85 11.17 -0.30 -0.32
CA ARG A 85 12.09 -1.27 0.27
C ARG A 85 13.48 -0.66 0.48
N SER A 86 13.98 0.14 -0.47
CA SER A 86 15.23 0.90 -0.31
C SER A 86 15.15 1.87 0.89
N VAL A 87 14.10 2.68 0.96
CA VAL A 87 13.86 3.61 2.08
C VAL A 87 13.81 2.88 3.42
N PHE A 88 13.06 1.78 3.48
CA PHE A 88 12.92 0.99 4.70
C PHE A 88 14.26 0.41 5.16
N LEU A 89 15.06 -0.14 4.24
CA LEU A 89 16.39 -0.67 4.55
C LEU A 89 17.33 0.44 5.05
N SER A 90 17.35 1.60 4.38
CA SER A 90 18.15 2.76 4.82
C SER A 90 17.72 3.32 6.18
N ARG A 91 16.50 3.02 6.63
CA ARG A 91 15.98 3.44 7.94
C ARG A 91 16.42 2.54 9.07
N ILE A 92 16.66 1.26 8.81
CA ILE A 92 17.19 0.32 9.80
C ILE A 92 18.70 0.51 9.91
N ILE A 93 19.38 0.50 8.76
CA ILE A 93 20.83 0.67 8.67
C ILE A 93 21.11 1.68 7.54
N PRO A 94 21.65 2.88 7.86
CA PRO A 94 22.07 3.85 6.86
C PRO A 94 22.97 3.21 5.79
N GLY A 95 22.65 3.41 4.51
CA GLY A 95 23.39 2.85 3.38
C GLY A 95 22.90 1.49 2.86
N LEU A 96 22.13 0.74 3.65
CA LEU A 96 21.64 -0.58 3.23
C LEU A 96 20.64 -0.50 2.07
N GLY A 97 19.80 0.54 2.03
CA GLY A 97 18.90 0.80 0.90
C GLY A 97 19.65 1.13 -0.39
N HIS A 98 20.73 1.90 -0.30
CA HIS A 98 21.62 2.20 -1.42
C HIS A 98 22.30 0.94 -1.97
N LEU A 99 22.75 0.04 -1.10
CA LEU A 99 23.26 -1.27 -1.52
C LEU A 99 22.17 -2.09 -2.20
N TYR A 100 20.96 -2.13 -1.63
CA TYR A 100 19.83 -2.84 -2.22
C TYR A 100 19.59 -2.39 -3.65
N ILE A 101 19.48 -1.08 -3.93
CA ILE A 101 19.27 -0.56 -5.30
C ILE A 101 20.49 -0.67 -6.22
N GLY A 102 21.66 -1.10 -5.71
CA GLY A 102 22.88 -1.30 -6.49
C GLY A 102 23.86 -0.12 -6.48
N LYS A 103 23.61 0.92 -5.69
CA LYS A 103 24.53 2.05 -5.45
C LYS A 103 25.59 1.66 -4.41
N LYS A 104 26.50 0.77 -4.83
CA LYS A 104 27.52 0.16 -3.96
C LYS A 104 28.42 1.16 -3.25
N THR A 105 28.91 2.17 -3.95
CA THR A 105 29.86 3.17 -3.41
C THR A 105 29.23 3.96 -2.26
N VAL A 106 28.08 4.59 -2.51
CA VAL A 106 27.35 5.38 -1.50
C VAL A 106 26.88 4.50 -0.35
N GLY A 107 26.36 3.30 -0.64
CA GLY A 107 25.88 2.38 0.38
C GLY A 107 26.99 1.90 1.31
N LEU A 108 28.17 1.57 0.77
CA LEU A 108 29.30 1.09 1.57
C LEU A 108 29.93 2.21 2.40
N LEU A 109 30.03 3.42 1.85
CA LEU A 109 30.47 4.60 2.61
C LEU A 109 29.55 4.87 3.80
N LEU A 110 28.22 4.86 3.59
CA LEU A 110 27.25 5.07 4.67
C LEU A 110 27.29 3.96 5.72
N LEU A 111 27.52 2.70 5.32
CA LEU A 111 27.70 1.59 6.27
C LEU A 111 28.95 1.78 7.15
N ILE A 112 30.07 2.22 6.57
CA ILE A 112 31.29 2.51 7.34
C ILE A 112 31.02 3.64 8.33
N ILE A 113 30.41 4.74 7.89
CA ILE A 113 30.06 5.87 8.77
C ILE A 113 29.13 5.42 9.90
N TRP A 114 28.14 4.57 9.60
CA TRP A 114 27.26 3.99 10.61
C TRP A 114 28.02 3.08 11.59
N GLY A 115 28.95 2.24 11.13
CA GLY A 115 29.79 1.42 12.01
C GLY A 115 30.65 2.27 12.95
N VAL A 116 31.24 3.36 12.45
CA VAL A 116 32.02 4.32 13.27
C VAL A 116 31.11 5.04 14.27
N SER A 117 29.86 5.33 13.90
CA SER A 117 28.90 6.02 14.77
C SER A 117 28.54 5.22 16.03
N LEU A 118 28.64 3.89 15.98
CA LEU A 118 28.46 3.02 17.14
C LEU A 118 29.52 3.25 18.22
N ILE A 119 30.71 3.70 17.83
CA ILE A 119 31.84 3.97 18.72
C ILE A 119 31.83 5.45 19.14
N ILE A 120 31.50 6.35 18.21
CA ILE A 120 31.58 7.80 18.41
C ILE A 120 30.17 8.41 18.40
N PRO A 121 29.61 8.80 19.56
CA PRO A 121 28.21 9.24 19.68
C PRO A 121 27.92 10.54 18.90
N LEU A 122 28.91 11.42 18.73
CA LEU A 122 28.75 12.65 17.95
C LEU A 122 28.39 12.36 16.47
N ILE A 123 28.99 11.31 15.90
CA ILE A 123 28.70 10.87 14.52
C ILE A 123 27.29 10.28 14.44
N SER A 124 26.81 9.62 15.50
CA SER A 124 25.44 9.11 15.58
C SER A 124 24.41 10.24 15.57
N ILE A 125 24.67 11.34 16.30
CA ILE A 125 23.80 12.53 16.29
C ILE A 125 23.80 13.17 14.90
N LEU A 126 24.97 13.30 14.26
CA LEU A 126 25.07 13.84 12.91
C LEU A 126 24.32 12.98 11.88
N LEU A 127 24.44 11.65 11.95
CA LEU A 127 23.68 10.72 11.11
C LEU A 127 22.17 10.85 11.31
N LEU A 128 21.71 11.08 12.54
CA LEU A 128 20.30 11.27 12.85
C LEU A 128 19.74 12.49 12.13
N ILE A 129 20.46 13.62 12.20
CA ILE A 129 20.10 14.88 11.53
C ILE A 129 20.11 14.72 10.00
N LEU A 130 21.09 13.98 9.46
CA LEU A 130 21.23 13.72 8.03
C LEU A 130 20.29 12.62 7.50
N SER A 131 19.69 11.82 8.38
CA SER A 131 18.90 10.65 7.98
C SER A 131 17.72 10.96 7.03
N PRO A 132 16.99 12.09 7.12
CA PRO A 132 15.95 12.42 6.15
C PRO A 132 16.53 12.63 4.75
N PHE A 133 17.72 13.23 4.65
CA PHE A 133 18.43 13.43 3.38
C PHE A 133 18.92 12.11 2.80
N VAL A 134 19.44 11.21 3.64
CA VAL A 134 19.89 9.87 3.23
C VAL A 134 18.71 9.05 2.68
N ILE A 135 17.57 9.07 3.37
CA ILE A 135 16.34 8.40 2.96
C ILE A 135 15.79 8.99 1.65
N TYR A 136 15.76 10.32 1.55
CA TYR A 136 15.34 11.00 0.32
C TYR A 136 16.24 10.62 -0.87
N ASN A 137 17.56 10.59 -0.65
CA ASN A 137 18.51 10.17 -1.69
C ASN A 137 18.32 8.69 -2.09
N SER A 138 18.07 7.79 -1.13
CA SER A 138 17.85 6.37 -1.44
C SER A 138 16.56 6.13 -2.24
N TYR A 139 15.53 6.96 -2.03
CA TYR A 139 14.31 6.94 -2.82
C TYR A 139 14.54 7.45 -4.25
N ILE A 140 15.19 8.60 -4.42
CA ILE A 140 15.42 9.19 -5.75
C ILE A 140 16.37 8.34 -6.58
N ALA A 141 17.36 7.71 -5.95
CA ALA A 141 18.30 6.83 -6.62
C ALA A 141 17.68 5.50 -7.07
N ALA A 142 16.45 5.18 -6.63
CA ALA A 142 15.75 3.97 -7.05
C ALA A 142 15.31 4.08 -8.53
N PRO A 143 15.33 2.97 -9.27
CA PRO A 143 15.07 2.96 -10.72
C PRO A 143 13.62 3.30 -11.10
N VAL A 144 12.68 3.20 -10.17
CA VAL A 144 11.26 3.51 -10.35
C VAL A 144 10.85 4.46 -9.24
N GLN A 145 9.89 5.36 -9.48
CA GLN A 145 9.34 6.23 -8.43
C GLN A 145 7.84 6.00 -8.40
N ARG A 146 7.29 5.67 -7.22
CA ARG A 146 5.85 5.38 -7.06
C ARG A 146 5.03 6.64 -6.85
N GLU A 147 5.63 7.66 -6.23
CA GLU A 147 4.94 8.90 -5.94
C GLU A 147 5.16 9.92 -7.07
N PRO A 148 4.11 10.61 -7.52
CA PRO A 148 4.22 11.61 -8.58
C PRO A 148 5.01 12.85 -8.11
N THR A 149 5.04 13.11 -6.81
CA THR A 149 5.60 14.33 -6.23
C THR A 149 6.78 14.00 -5.32
N LYS A 150 7.94 14.62 -5.53
CA LYS A 150 9.14 14.36 -4.70
C LYS A 150 9.05 14.93 -3.28
N LYS A 151 8.16 15.91 -3.05
CA LYS A 151 8.02 16.65 -1.77
C LYS A 151 7.36 15.83 -0.65
N THR A 152 6.50 14.88 -0.99
CA THR A 152 5.77 14.03 -0.02
C THR A 152 6.73 13.10 0.73
N ILE A 153 7.78 12.61 0.09
CA ILE A 153 8.80 11.75 0.71
C ILE A 153 9.55 12.48 1.82
N ILE A 154 9.87 13.76 1.64
CA ILE A 154 10.55 14.57 2.66
C ILE A 154 9.65 14.71 3.90
N SER A 155 8.35 14.95 3.71
CA SER A 155 7.39 15.02 4.82
C SER A 155 7.31 13.71 5.60
N ILE A 156 7.32 12.56 4.90
CA ILE A 156 7.30 11.23 5.52
C ILE A 156 8.59 10.93 6.28
N ALA A 157 9.74 11.39 5.76
CA ALA A 157 11.03 11.24 6.40
C ALA A 157 11.15 12.09 7.67
N ILE A 158 10.57 13.29 7.68
CA ILE A 158 10.62 14.24 8.82
C ILE A 158 9.64 13.86 9.93
N LYS A 159 8.42 13.39 9.62
CA LYS A 159 7.35 13.12 10.60
C LYS A 159 7.66 12.06 11.68
N ARG A 160 8.83 11.43 11.66
CA ARG A 160 9.27 10.42 12.65
C ARG A 160 10.33 10.95 13.62
N PHE A 161 10.64 12.26 13.59
CA PHE A 161 11.51 12.93 14.55
C PHE A 161 10.68 13.76 15.52
#